data_AF-A0AAX0BB65-F1
#
_entry.id   AF-A0AAX0BB65-F1
#
_cell.length_a   1.000
_cell.length_b   1.000
_cell.length_c   1.000
_cell.angle_alpha   90.00
_cell.angle_beta   90.00
_cell.angle_gamma   90.00
#
_symmetry.space_group_name_H-M   'P 1'
#
loop_
_entity.id
_entity.type
_entity.pdbx_description
1 polymer ?
#
loop_
_entity_poly.entity_id
_entity_poly.type
_entity_poly.pdbx_seq_one_letter_code
_entity_poly.pdbx_strand_id
1 'polypeptide(L)'
;MTLVLAGYYGISIREAEELKKDPKKDKDIFPIIKPVVQKMASIVKRYLNGYDVSEIYVVGGASSFEEFNDVFEKEIGIKTIKFNEPLLVTPLGIAMNCNRG
;
A
#
# COMPACT_ATOMS: atom_id res chain seq x y z
N MET A 1 7.12 -5.64 -1.66
CA MET A 1 6.32 -6.76 -1.11
C MET A 1 6.64 -8.06 -1.84
N THR A 2 6.60 -8.10 -3.16
CA THR A 2 6.93 -9.28 -4.00
C THR A 2 8.27 -9.92 -3.66
N LEU A 3 9.35 -9.14 -3.53
CA LEU A 3 10.68 -9.68 -3.18
C LEU A 3 10.71 -10.36 -1.80
N VAL A 4 9.92 -9.86 -0.84
CA VAL A 4 9.82 -10.47 0.49
C VAL A 4 9.11 -11.81 0.40
N LEU A 5 8.03 -11.90 -0.38
CA LEU A 5 7.33 -13.16 -0.63
C LEU A 5 8.21 -14.16 -1.37
N ALA A 6 8.92 -13.72 -2.41
CA ALA A 6 9.86 -14.58 -3.15
C ALA A 6 10.94 -15.15 -2.22
N GLY A 7 11.55 -14.30 -1.40
CA GLY A 7 12.56 -14.72 -0.42
C GLY A 7 12.00 -15.65 0.66
N TYR A 8 10.80 -15.37 1.18
CA TYR A 8 10.16 -16.17 2.21
C TYR A 8 9.77 -17.57 1.72
N TYR A 9 9.14 -17.65 0.55
CA TYR A 9 8.66 -18.92 -0.01
C TYR A 9 9.72 -19.68 -0.83
N GLY A 10 10.86 -19.07 -1.15
CA GLY A 10 11.89 -19.68 -1.99
C GLY A 10 11.44 -19.88 -3.44
N ILE A 11 10.56 -19.00 -3.95
CA ILE A 11 9.95 -19.07 -5.29
C ILE A 11 10.47 -17.94 -6.18
N SER A 12 10.19 -18.02 -7.49
CA SER A 12 10.55 -16.95 -8.42
C SER A 12 9.80 -15.65 -8.12
N ILE A 13 10.37 -14.52 -8.55
CA ILE A 13 9.71 -13.20 -8.44
C ILE A 13 8.34 -13.21 -9.13
N ARG A 14 8.21 -13.92 -10.26
CA ARG A 14 6.97 -14.02 -11.01
C ARG A 14 5.91 -14.79 -10.21
N GLU A 15 6.25 -15.94 -9.65
CA GLU A 15 5.33 -16.72 -8.81
C GLU A 15 4.92 -15.94 -7.56
N ALA A 16 5.85 -15.22 -6.94
CA ALA A 16 5.55 -14.35 -5.80
C ALA A 16 4.64 -13.17 -6.18
N GLU A 17 4.75 -12.64 -7.39
CA GLU A 17 3.87 -11.56 -7.87
C GLU A 17 2.45 -12.05 -8.11
N GLU A 18 2.29 -13.25 -8.65
CA GLU A 18 0.97 -13.88 -8.80
C GLU A 18 0.34 -14.20 -7.44
N LEU A 19 1.13 -14.74 -6.49
CA LEU A 19 0.68 -14.96 -5.11
C LEU A 19 0.20 -13.65 -4.46
N LYS A 20 0.95 -12.56 -4.65
CA LYS A 20 0.62 -11.23 -4.10
C LYS A 20 -0.68 -10.66 -4.66
N LYS A 21 -1.07 -11.04 -5.88
CA LYS A 21 -2.28 -10.54 -6.55
C LYS A 21 -3.51 -11.39 -6.27
N ASP A 22 -3.37 -12.58 -5.70
CA ASP A 22 -4.50 -13.46 -5.39
C ASP A 22 -5.20 -13.00 -4.10
N PRO A 23 -6.43 -12.44 -4.18
CA PRO A 23 -7.13 -11.92 -3.00
C PRO A 23 -7.46 -13.03 -1.98
N LYS A 24 -7.50 -14.29 -2.41
CA LYS A 24 -7.73 -15.43 -1.51
C LYS A 24 -6.54 -15.70 -0.59
N LYS A 25 -5.37 -15.16 -0.93
CA LYS A 25 -4.12 -15.33 -0.19
C LYS A 25 -3.77 -14.13 0.69
N ASP A 26 -4.46 -13.00 0.54
CA ASP A 26 -4.16 -11.75 1.25
C ASP A 26 -3.90 -11.95 2.75
N LYS A 27 -4.84 -12.58 3.47
CA LYS A 27 -4.74 -12.81 4.91
C LYS A 27 -3.56 -13.70 5.32
N ASP A 28 -3.21 -14.67 4.47
CA ASP A 28 -2.10 -15.59 4.73
C ASP A 28 -0.75 -14.88 4.51
N ILE A 29 -0.67 -14.04 3.47
CA ILE A 29 0.59 -13.38 3.08
C ILE A 29 0.83 -12.06 3.81
N PHE A 30 -0.23 -11.39 4.29
CA PHE A 30 -0.13 -10.09 4.94
C PHE A 30 0.85 -10.09 6.14
N PRO A 31 0.83 -11.07 7.05
CA PRO A 31 1.81 -11.13 8.15
C PRO A 31 3.27 -11.15 7.68
N ILE A 32 3.56 -11.77 6.53
CA ILE A 32 4.90 -11.87 5.94
C ILE A 32 5.35 -10.52 5.40
N ILE A 33 4.44 -9.77 4.75
CA ILE A 33 4.74 -8.46 4.14
C ILE A 33 4.54 -7.28 5.10
N LYS A 34 3.88 -7.48 6.25
CA LYS A 34 3.59 -6.44 7.24
C LYS A 34 4.83 -5.60 7.62
N PRO A 35 6.03 -6.16 7.82
CA PRO A 35 7.23 -5.35 8.10
C PRO A 35 7.57 -4.34 6.98
N VAL A 36 7.23 -4.66 5.74
CA VAL A 36 7.40 -3.75 4.59
C VAL A 36 6.43 -2.58 4.69
N VAL A 37 5.16 -2.83 5.03
CA VAL A 37 4.14 -1.80 5.23
C VAL A 37 4.52 -0.89 6.40
N GLN A 38 4.98 -1.46 7.51
CA GLN A 38 5.49 -0.69 8.65
C GLN A 38 6.69 0.18 8.26
N LYS A 39 7.61 -0.35 7.45
CA LYS A 39 8.73 0.43 6.93
C LYS A 39 8.27 1.60 6.06
N MET A 40 7.32 1.37 5.15
CA MET A 40 6.71 2.41 4.33
C MET A 40 6.07 3.50 5.20
N ALA A 41 5.29 3.11 6.21
CA ALA A 41 4.67 4.03 7.16
C ALA A 41 5.71 4.87 7.92
N SER A 42 6.80 4.25 8.38
CA SER A 42 7.90 4.95 9.08
C SER A 42 8.60 5.98 8.20
N ILE A 43 8.72 5.71 6.89
CA ILE A 43 9.32 6.64 5.93
C ILE A 43 8.40 7.86 5.79
N VAL A 44 7.10 7.63 5.58
CA VAL A 44 6.12 8.72 5.47
C VAL A 44 6.10 9.55 6.76
N LYS A 45 6.02 8.91 7.94
CA LYS A 45 6.05 9.59 9.24
C LYS A 45 7.23 10.54 9.38
N ARG A 46 8.42 10.14 8.93
CA ARG A 46 9.61 11.00 8.94
C ARG A 46 9.46 12.22 8.03
N TYR A 47 8.85 12.06 6.85
CA TYR A 47 8.60 13.16 5.93
C TYR A 47 7.51 14.12 6.39
N LEU A 48 6.56 13.65 7.20
CA LEU A 48 5.51 14.50 7.77
C LEU A 48 6.00 15.33 8.97
N ASN A 49 7.22 15.12 9.47
CA ASN A 49 7.74 15.89 10.59
C ASN A 49 7.80 17.39 10.27
N GLY A 50 7.16 18.22 11.10
CA GLY A 50 7.06 19.66 10.90
C GLY A 50 5.85 20.12 10.08
N TYR A 51 5.01 19.19 9.60
CA TYR A 51 3.75 19.49 8.94
C TYR A 51 2.57 19.17 9.86
N ASP A 52 1.59 20.05 9.91
CA ASP A 52 0.30 19.78 10.54
C ASP A 52 -0.60 19.02 9.56
N VAL A 53 -0.71 17.71 9.76
CA VAL A 53 -1.43 16.80 8.86
C VAL A 53 -2.50 16.07 9.63
N SER A 54 -3.76 16.34 9.28
CA SER A 54 -4.93 15.72 9.92
C SER A 54 -5.28 14.36 9.34
N GLU A 55 -5.04 14.14 8.04
CA GLU A 55 -5.44 12.93 7.32
C GLU A 55 -4.43 12.53 6.24
N ILE A 56 -4.30 11.23 6.00
CA ILE A 56 -3.45 10.65 4.94
C ILE A 56 -4.31 9.81 4.00
N TYR A 57 -4.26 10.11 2.71
CA TYR A 57 -4.95 9.35 1.67
C TYR A 57 -3.94 8.44 0.97
N VAL A 58 -4.08 7.13 1.13
CA VAL A 58 -3.17 6.15 0.53
C VAL A 58 -3.77 5.58 -0.74
N VAL A 59 -3.02 5.70 -1.84
CA VAL A 59 -3.43 5.28 -3.19
C VAL A 59 -2.36 4.42 -3.86
N GLY A 60 -2.67 3.88 -5.03
CA GLY A 60 -1.80 3.01 -5.82
C GLY A 60 -2.01 1.52 -5.54
N GLY A 61 -1.67 0.65 -6.50
CA GLY A 61 -1.93 -0.79 -6.38
C GLY A 61 -1.17 -1.50 -5.25
N ALA A 62 -0.17 -0.84 -4.66
CA ALA A 62 0.54 -1.38 -3.50
C ALA A 62 -0.29 -1.32 -2.20
N SER A 63 -1.28 -0.43 -2.11
CA SER A 63 -2.13 -0.30 -0.92
C SER A 63 -3.38 -1.18 -0.95
N SER A 64 -3.53 -2.05 -1.95
CA SER A 64 -4.75 -2.85 -2.14
C SER A 64 -5.07 -3.80 -0.99
N PHE A 65 -4.07 -4.29 -0.25
CA PHE A 65 -4.25 -5.16 0.92
C PHE A 65 -5.25 -4.60 1.93
N GLU A 66 -6.15 -5.44 2.43
CA GLU A 66 -7.22 -5.04 3.37
C GLU A 66 -6.63 -4.35 4.61
N GLU A 67 -5.66 -5.00 5.26
CA GLU A 67 -5.03 -4.55 6.50
C GLU A 67 -3.97 -3.45 6.31
N PHE A 68 -3.72 -3.00 5.08
CA PHE A 68 -2.72 -1.95 4.80
C PHE A 68 -3.04 -0.68 5.58
N ASN A 69 -4.32 -0.26 5.55
CA ASN A 69 -4.78 0.98 6.16
C ASN A 69 -4.52 0.99 7.67
N ASP A 70 -4.91 -0.09 8.34
CA ASP A 70 -4.81 -0.22 9.79
C ASP A 70 -3.36 -0.23 10.27
N VAL A 71 -2.46 -0.90 9.52
CA VAL A 71 -1.02 -0.85 9.81
C VAL A 71 -0.48 0.56 9.63
N PHE A 72 -0.84 1.23 8.54
CA PHE A 72 -0.35 2.58 8.27
C PHE A 72 -0.81 3.59 9.33
N GLU A 73 -2.09 3.58 9.66
CA GLU A 73 -2.67 4.45 10.70
C GLU A 73 -2.03 4.16 12.07
N LYS A 74 -1.86 2.89 12.43
CA LYS A 74 -1.22 2.50 13.70
C LYS A 74 0.23 2.98 13.82
N GLU A 75 1.01 2.85 12.75
CA GLU A 75 2.44 3.21 12.76
C GLU A 75 2.65 4.74 12.73
N ILE A 76 1.83 5.46 11.98
CA ILE A 76 1.95 6.91 11.83
C ILE A 76 1.28 7.63 13.00
N GLY A 77 0.12 7.16 13.45
CA GLY A 77 -0.72 7.83 14.45
C GLY A 77 -1.60 8.95 13.87
N ILE A 78 -1.78 8.97 12.55
CA ILE A 78 -2.62 9.93 11.82
C ILE A 78 -3.69 9.14 11.07
N LYS A 79 -4.93 9.65 11.08
CA LYS A 79 -6.06 9.04 10.37
C LYS A 79 -5.70 8.75 8.93
N THR A 80 -5.79 7.49 8.54
CA THR A 80 -5.43 7.04 7.20
C THR A 80 -6.67 6.51 6.48
N ILE A 81 -6.84 6.95 5.23
CA ILE A 81 -8.00 6.65 4.40
C ILE A 81 -7.51 5.92 3.14
N LYS A 82 -8.03 4.71 2.93
CA LYS A 82 -7.85 3.93 1.70
C LYS A 82 -9.11 4.02 0.83
N PHE A 83 -8.93 4.17 -0.49
CA PHE A 83 -10.02 4.08 -1.47
C PHE A 83 -10.33 2.64 -1.85
N ASN A 84 -11.56 2.37 -2.29
CA ASN A 84 -11.97 1.03 -2.74
C ASN A 84 -11.17 0.53 -3.95
N GLU A 85 -10.84 1.43 -4.88
CA GLU A 85 -10.06 1.13 -6.09
C GLU A 85 -8.77 1.97 -6.10
N PRO A 86 -7.81 1.69 -5.20
CA PRO A 86 -6.66 2.58 -4.98
C PRO A 86 -5.75 2.65 -6.22
N LEU A 87 -5.74 1.59 -7.05
CA LEU A 87 -4.99 1.55 -8.30
C LEU A 87 -5.45 2.60 -9.33
N LEU A 88 -6.73 2.98 -9.30
CA LEU A 88 -7.35 3.80 -10.34
C LEU A 88 -7.36 5.30 -10.03
N VAL A 89 -7.00 5.70 -8.81
CA VAL A 89 -7.05 7.11 -8.38
C VAL A 89 -6.17 8.00 -9.28
N THR A 90 -4.92 7.60 -9.52
CA THR A 90 -4.00 8.39 -10.35
C THR A 90 -4.37 8.36 -11.84
N PRO A 91 -4.66 7.20 -12.47
CA PRO A 91 -5.18 7.17 -13.85
C PRO A 91 -6.43 8.03 -14.06
N LEU A 92 -7.37 8.02 -13.12
CA LEU A 92 -8.58 8.86 -13.18
C LEU A 92 -8.22 10.35 -13.12
N GLY A 93 -7.33 10.74 -12.20
CA GLY A 93 -6.85 12.12 -12.10
C GLY A 93 -6.22 12.62 -13.41
N ILE A 94 -5.44 11.77 -14.09
CA ILE A 94 -4.88 12.08 -15.41
C ILE A 94 -6.01 12.29 -16.43
N ALA A 95 -6.95 11.35 -16.54
CA ALA A 95 -8.05 11.43 -17.50
C ALA A 95 -8.92 12.69 -17.30
N MET A 96 -9.20 13.06 -16.05
CA MET A 96 -9.94 14.28 -15.71
C MET A 96 -9.20 15.56 -16.14
N ASN A 97 -7.86 15.55 -16.09
CA ASN A 97 -7.06 16.71 -16.48
C ASN A 97 -6.85 16.81 -18.00
N CYS A 98 -6.92 15.69 -18.73
CA CYS A 98 -6.83 15.67 -20.19
C CYS A 98 -8.00 16.39 -20.89
N ASN A 99 -9.18 16.43 -20.28
CA ASN A 99 -10.36 17.13 -20.82
C ASN A 99 -10.37 18.65 -20.54
N ARG A 100 -9.31 19.19 -19.92
CA ARG A 100 -9.17 20.63 -19.64
C ARG A 100 -8.27 21.37 -20.64
N GLY A 101 -7.99 20.76 -21.80
CA GLY A 101 -7.28 21.35 -22.94
C GLY A 101 -8.24 21.82 -24.01
#